data_AF-A0A9E5CPU7-F1
#
_entry.id   AF-A0A9E5CPU7-F1
#
_cell.length_a   1.000
_cell.length_b   1.000
_cell.length_c   1.000
_cell.angle_alpha   90.00
_cell.angle_beta   90.00
_cell.angle_gamma   90.00
#
_symmetry.space_group_name_H-M   'P 1'
#
loop_
_entity.id
_entity.type
_entity.pdbx_description
1 polymer ?
#
loop_
_entity_poly.entity_id
_entity_poly.type
_entity_poly.pdbx_seq_one_letter_code
_entity_poly.pdbx_strand_id
1 'polypeptide(L)'
;MTAESPTGDGFTVYEASTNPNAETGADILDIRGKVTLFRVRSTSGGSRSTDVRDADEITSIVGMVLDSAADHADREHAELDQYQVEFQLKDGTIVVRAYWPETGELSRGIMLPAEFALLIPEDPE
;
A
#
# COMPACT_ATOMS: atom_id res chain seq x y z
N MET A 1 -5.24 47.86 8.29
CA MET A 1 -4.76 46.66 9.01
C MET A 1 -5.95 45.71 9.03
N THR A 2 -6.01 44.54 8.40
CA THR A 2 -5.03 43.50 8.00
C THR A 2 -5.92 42.43 7.33
N ALA A 3 -5.58 41.63 6.33
CA ALA A 3 -4.45 41.49 5.43
C ALA A 3 -5.02 40.88 4.13
N GLU A 4 -4.34 41.17 3.04
CA GLU A 4 -4.57 40.61 1.71
C GLU A 4 -4.40 39.08 1.75
N SER A 5 -5.34 38.36 1.14
CA SER A 5 -5.20 36.92 0.90
C SER A 5 -4.13 36.73 -0.17
N PRO A 6 -3.00 36.03 0.10
CA PRO A 6 -2.09 35.67 -0.96
C PRO A 6 -2.79 34.63 -1.85
N THR A 7 -2.95 34.98 -3.14
CA THR A 7 -3.19 34.04 -4.24
C THR A 7 -2.04 33.04 -4.23
N GLY A 8 -2.23 31.94 -3.50
CA GLY A 8 -1.41 30.75 -3.66
C GLY A 8 -1.83 30.11 -4.97
N ASP A 9 -0.99 30.26 -6.00
CA ASP A 9 -0.97 29.39 -7.16
C ASP A 9 -0.71 27.95 -6.67
N GLY A 10 -1.79 27.32 -6.22
CA GLY A 10 -1.79 25.96 -5.73
C GLY A 10 -1.58 25.07 -6.94
N PHE A 11 -0.33 24.75 -7.24
CA PHE A 11 0.00 23.58 -8.03
C PHE A 11 -0.63 22.38 -7.32
N THR A 12 -1.85 22.03 -7.72
CA THR A 12 -2.44 20.75 -7.38
C THR A 12 -1.63 19.75 -8.16
N VAL A 13 -0.68 19.11 -7.49
CA VAL A 13 -0.03 17.92 -8.01
C VAL A 13 -1.12 16.87 -8.08
N TYR A 14 -1.76 16.75 -9.24
CA TYR A 14 -2.45 15.53 -9.61
C TYR A 14 -1.35 14.48 -9.78
N GLU A 15 -0.88 13.89 -8.67
CA GLU A 15 -0.40 12.52 -8.79
C GLU A 15 -1.54 11.77 -9.45
N ALA A 16 -1.28 11.20 -10.63
CA ALA A 16 -2.17 10.29 -11.34
C ALA A 16 -2.33 9.03 -10.48
N SER A 17 -2.97 9.22 -9.33
CA SER A 17 -2.85 8.36 -8.18
C SER A 17 -3.87 7.22 -8.22
N THR A 18 -4.76 7.27 -9.21
CA THR A 18 -5.71 6.21 -9.53
C THR A 18 -5.85 6.17 -11.05
N ASN A 19 -5.52 5.03 -11.66
CA ASN A 19 -5.89 4.73 -13.04
C ASN A 19 -7.30 4.12 -13.00
N PRO A 20 -8.36 4.84 -13.44
CA PRO A 20 -9.74 4.33 -13.35
C PRO A 20 -10.00 3.13 -14.26
N ASN A 21 -9.06 2.81 -15.16
CA ASN A 21 -9.10 1.64 -16.03
C ASN A 21 -8.11 0.56 -15.55
N ALA A 22 -7.54 0.68 -14.35
CA ALA A 22 -6.71 -0.40 -13.80
C ALA A 22 -7.59 -1.63 -13.57
N GLU A 23 -7.15 -2.77 -14.09
CA GLU A 23 -7.81 -4.06 -13.88
C GLU A 23 -7.05 -4.87 -12.83
N THR A 24 -5.75 -4.61 -12.68
CA THR A 24 -4.84 -5.32 -11.80
C THR A 24 -3.92 -4.37 -11.02
N GLY A 25 -3.29 -4.88 -9.96
CA GLY A 25 -2.25 -4.16 -9.24
C GLY A 25 -1.07 -3.73 -10.12
N ALA A 26 -0.76 -4.49 -11.18
CA ALA A 26 0.27 -4.14 -12.15
C ALA A 26 -0.03 -2.85 -12.95
N ASP A 27 -1.31 -2.51 -13.12
CA ASP A 27 -1.72 -1.26 -13.76
C ASP A 27 -1.54 -0.02 -12.85
N ILE A 28 -1.27 -0.26 -11.56
CA ILE A 28 -1.14 0.76 -10.50
C ILE A 28 0.30 0.84 -9.98
N LEU A 29 1.01 -0.29 -9.89
CA LEU A 29 2.31 -0.41 -9.23
C LEU A 29 3.38 -0.97 -10.15
N ASP A 30 4.49 -0.24 -10.27
CA ASP A 30 5.65 -0.64 -11.06
C ASP A 30 6.80 -1.14 -10.16
N ILE A 31 6.55 -2.23 -9.42
CA ILE A 31 7.49 -2.79 -8.41
C ILE A 31 8.09 -4.16 -8.77
N ARG A 32 7.67 -4.77 -9.90
CA ARG A 32 8.09 -6.13 -10.29
C ARG A 32 9.60 -6.25 -10.43
N GLY A 33 10.22 -7.18 -9.70
CA GLY A 33 11.67 -7.43 -9.74
C GLY A 33 12.53 -6.28 -9.21
N LYS A 34 11.92 -5.25 -8.59
CA LYS A 34 12.61 -4.08 -8.06
C LYS A 34 12.71 -4.09 -6.54
N VAL A 35 11.89 -4.88 -5.85
CA VAL A 35 11.84 -4.93 -4.38
C VAL A 35 13.05 -5.69 -3.81
N THR A 36 13.65 -5.16 -2.75
CA THR A 36 14.76 -5.76 -1.99
C THR A 36 14.41 -6.06 -0.53
N LEU A 37 13.40 -5.37 0.00
CA LEU A 37 12.83 -5.60 1.32
C LEU A 37 11.33 -5.33 1.24
N PHE A 38 10.56 -6.24 1.83
CA PHE A 38 9.16 -6.07 2.11
C PHE A 38 8.97 -5.95 3.63
N ARG A 39 8.09 -5.05 4.06
CA ARG A 39 7.73 -4.86 5.47
C ARG A 39 6.24 -4.62 5.63
N VAL A 40 5.64 -5.24 6.64
CA VAL A 40 4.29 -4.89 7.13
C VAL A 40 4.40 -4.49 8.59
N ARG A 41 3.79 -3.37 8.97
CA ARG A 41 3.74 -2.91 10.37
C ARG A 41 2.35 -2.43 10.77
N SER A 42 2.00 -2.63 12.04
CA SER A 42 0.79 -2.04 12.61
C SER A 42 0.91 -0.52 12.66
N THR A 43 -0.20 0.19 12.39
CA THR A 43 -0.29 1.65 12.57
C THR A 43 -0.73 2.02 13.99
N SER A 44 -1.30 1.08 14.73
CA SER A 44 -1.88 1.26 16.06
C SER A 44 -0.85 0.90 17.14
N GLY A 45 0.02 1.86 17.49
CA GLY A 45 0.80 1.85 18.74
C GLY A 45 1.86 0.76 18.96
N GLY A 46 1.94 -0.25 18.09
CA GLY A 46 2.93 -1.34 18.18
C GLY A 46 4.17 -1.10 17.32
N SER A 47 5.36 -1.39 17.85
CA SER A 47 6.61 -1.43 17.07
C SER A 47 6.77 -2.71 16.26
N ARG A 48 5.75 -3.57 16.19
CA ARG A 48 5.86 -4.90 15.57
C ARG A 48 5.78 -4.79 14.05
N SER A 49 6.68 -5.51 13.40
CA SER A 49 6.73 -5.59 11.95
C SER A 49 7.14 -7.00 11.52
N THR A 50 6.62 -7.40 10.38
CA THR A 50 7.09 -8.55 9.62
C THR A 50 7.98 -8.03 8.52
N ASP A 51 9.25 -8.45 8.52
CA ASP A 51 10.24 -8.09 7.50
C ASP A 51 10.57 -9.33 6.66
N VAL A 52 10.44 -9.23 5.35
CA VAL A 52 10.84 -10.28 4.40
C VAL A 52 11.99 -9.78 3.53
N ARG A 53 13.09 -10.53 3.53
CA ARG A 53 14.31 -10.27 2.74
C ARG A 53 14.68 -11.39 1.78
N ASP A 54 14.04 -12.55 1.91
CA ASP A 54 14.24 -13.66 0.98
C ASP A 54 13.69 -13.28 -0.40
N ALA A 55 14.47 -13.52 -1.45
CA ALA A 55 14.16 -13.04 -2.78
C ALA A 55 13.00 -13.82 -3.44
N ASP A 56 12.87 -15.11 -3.14
CA ASP A 56 11.80 -15.95 -3.68
C ASP A 56 10.48 -15.60 -2.98
N GLU A 57 10.51 -15.38 -1.66
CA GLU A 57 9.35 -14.93 -0.89
C GLU A 57 8.89 -13.53 -1.32
N ILE A 58 9.81 -12.57 -1.48
CA ILE A 58 9.49 -11.24 -2.03
C ILE A 58 8.86 -11.35 -3.42
N THR A 59 9.39 -12.23 -4.27
CA THR A 59 8.86 -12.43 -5.63
C THR A 59 7.42 -12.95 -5.57
N SER A 60 7.13 -13.88 -4.67
CA SER A 60 5.76 -14.39 -4.44
C SER A 60 4.82 -13.28 -3.95
N ILE A 61 5.24 -12.52 -2.93
CA ILE A 61 4.46 -11.41 -2.36
C ILE A 61 4.16 -10.34 -3.41
N VAL A 62 5.16 -9.93 -4.18
CA VAL A 62 4.98 -8.96 -5.27
C VAL A 62 4.08 -9.54 -6.36
N GLY A 63 4.19 -10.84 -6.67
CA GLY A 63 3.26 -11.52 -7.57
C GLY A 63 1.81 -11.39 -7.11
N MET A 64 1.52 -11.75 -5.86
CA MET A 64 0.17 -11.61 -5.28
C MET A 64 -0.36 -10.19 -5.44
N VAL A 65 0.44 -9.17 -5.14
CA VAL A 65 0.02 -7.76 -5.23
C VAL A 65 -0.27 -7.32 -6.66
N LEU A 66 0.60 -7.70 -7.61
CA LEU A 66 0.49 -7.23 -8.99
C LEU A 66 -0.59 -7.98 -9.78
N ASP A 67 -0.82 -9.25 -9.46
CA ASP A 67 -1.80 -10.10 -10.13
C ASP A 67 -3.22 -9.93 -9.52
N SER A 68 -3.31 -9.32 -8.34
CA SER A 68 -4.58 -8.99 -7.68
C SER A 68 -5.42 -8.00 -8.47
N ALA A 69 -6.74 -8.20 -8.44
CA ALA A 69 -7.71 -7.32 -9.09
C ALA A 69 -7.69 -5.91 -8.49
N ALA A 70 -7.81 -4.91 -9.34
CA ALA A 70 -8.07 -3.53 -8.93
C ALA A 70 -9.58 -3.27 -8.94
N ASP A 71 -10.15 -3.04 -7.77
CA ASP A 71 -11.56 -2.70 -7.56
C ASP A 71 -11.68 -1.23 -7.14
N HIS A 72 -12.36 -0.43 -7.98
CA HIS A 72 -12.54 1.01 -7.78
C HIS A 72 -13.78 1.37 -6.95
N ALA A 73 -14.42 0.40 -6.29
CA ALA A 73 -15.54 0.69 -5.41
C ALA A 73 -15.12 1.62 -4.27
N ASP A 74 -15.91 2.66 -4.02
CA ASP A 74 -15.77 3.51 -2.85
C ASP A 74 -16.06 2.68 -1.58
N ARG A 75 -15.05 2.53 -0.72
CA ARG A 75 -15.15 1.85 0.56
C ARG A 75 -14.83 2.80 1.71
N GLU A 76 -15.63 2.70 2.77
CA GLU A 76 -15.36 3.41 4.02
C GLU A 76 -14.40 2.58 4.86
N HIS A 77 -13.25 3.17 5.22
CA HIS A 77 -12.20 2.52 6.01
C HIS A 77 -12.01 3.14 7.40
N ALA A 78 -12.82 4.13 7.77
CA ALA A 78 -12.58 4.99 8.94
C ALA A 78 -12.54 4.24 10.28
N GLU A 79 -13.17 3.07 10.36
CA GLU A 79 -13.28 2.26 11.58
C GLU A 79 -12.46 0.97 11.54
N LEU A 80 -11.76 0.70 10.43
CA LEU A 80 -11.03 -0.55 10.22
C LEU A 80 -9.58 -0.45 10.70
N ASP A 81 -9.09 -1.53 11.31
CA ASP A 81 -7.67 -1.70 11.56
C ASP A 81 -6.89 -1.64 10.24
N GLN A 82 -5.77 -0.94 10.26
CA GLN A 82 -4.92 -0.78 9.09
C GLN A 82 -3.44 -1.05 9.41
N TYR A 83 -2.78 -1.64 8.44
CA TYR A 83 -1.35 -1.90 8.45
C TYR A 83 -0.66 -1.08 7.36
N GLN A 84 0.57 -0.68 7.62
CA GLN A 84 1.41 -0.05 6.63
C GLN A 84 2.29 -1.11 5.96
N VAL A 85 2.12 -1.25 4.66
CA VAL A 85 2.90 -2.12 3.79
C VAL A 85 3.96 -1.28 3.07
N GLU A 86 5.23 -1.65 3.21
CA GLU A 86 6.37 -0.95 2.63
C GLU A 86 7.13 -1.88 1.68
N PHE A 87 7.37 -1.42 0.46
CA PHE A 87 8.26 -2.05 -0.51
C PHE A 87 9.48 -1.14 -0.68
N GLN A 88 10.66 -1.59 -0.26
CA GLN A 88 11.92 -0.90 -0.55
C GLN A 88 12.48 -1.43 -1.86
N LEU A 89 12.80 -0.52 -2.79
CA LEU A 89 13.30 -0.83 -4.11
C LEU A 89 14.84 -0.82 -4.16
N LYS A 90 15.42 -1.44 -5.19
CA LYS A 90 16.86 -1.49 -5.47
C LYS A 90 17.53 -0.11 -5.57
N ASP A 91 16.79 0.91 -5.99
CA ASP A 91 17.26 2.29 -6.12
C ASP A 91 17.12 3.12 -4.83
N GLY A 92 16.61 2.52 -3.75
CA GLY A 92 16.36 3.18 -2.48
C GLY A 92 14.98 3.82 -2.35
N THR A 93 14.16 3.81 -3.40
CA THR A 93 12.76 4.26 -3.32
C THR A 93 11.98 3.38 -2.35
N ILE A 94 11.06 3.98 -1.59
CA ILE A 94 10.14 3.27 -0.70
C ILE A 94 8.72 3.54 -1.17
N VAL A 95 8.01 2.48 -1.55
CA VAL A 95 6.58 2.53 -1.87
C VAL A 95 5.80 2.09 -0.65
N VAL A 96 4.92 2.96 -0.17
CA VAL A 96 4.09 2.72 1.02
C VAL A 96 2.63 2.62 0.64
N ARG A 97 1.92 1.62 1.17
CA ARG A 97 0.47 1.45 1.03
C ARG A 97 -0.17 1.10 2.37
N ALA A 98 -1.43 1.49 2.54
CA ALA A 98 -2.24 1.01 3.66
C ALA A 98 -2.87 -0.32 3.26
N TYR A 99 -3.04 -1.22 4.22
CA TYR A 99 -3.68 -2.51 4.03
C TYR A 99 -4.75 -2.72 5.11
N TRP A 100 -5.96 -3.05 4.69
CA TRP A 100 -7.09 -3.34 5.56
C TRP A 100 -7.39 -4.84 5.51
N PRO A 101 -7.02 -5.62 6.54
CA PRO A 101 -7.19 -7.07 6.52
C PRO A 101 -8.65 -7.51 6.52
N GLU A 102 -9.56 -6.72 7.08
CA GLU A 102 -10.99 -7.04 7.08
C GLU A 102 -11.56 -7.08 5.66
N THR A 103 -11.12 -6.19 4.77
CA THR A 103 -11.57 -6.14 3.38
C THR A 103 -10.63 -6.86 2.42
N GLY A 104 -9.37 -7.10 2.83
CA GLY A 104 -8.29 -7.57 1.97
C GLY A 104 -7.76 -6.48 1.02
N GLU A 105 -8.15 -5.22 1.21
CA GLU A 105 -7.73 -4.13 0.32
C GLU A 105 -6.34 -3.61 0.70
N LEU A 106 -5.44 -3.56 -0.28
CA LEU A 106 -4.28 -2.70 -0.30
C LEU A 106 -4.66 -1.39 -1.02
N SER A 107 -4.28 -0.26 -0.43
CA SER A 107 -4.79 1.05 -0.85
C SER A 107 -4.64 1.32 -2.35
N ARG A 108 -5.62 2.04 -2.89
CA ARG A 108 -5.94 2.16 -4.33
C ARG A 108 -6.71 0.95 -4.88
N GLY A 109 -7.49 0.26 -4.05
CA GLY A 109 -8.44 -0.75 -4.51
C GLY A 109 -7.81 -2.09 -4.91
N ILE A 110 -6.55 -2.36 -4.57
CA ILE A 110 -5.90 -3.64 -4.92
C ILE A 110 -6.39 -4.71 -3.96
N MET A 111 -7.17 -5.68 -4.44
CA MET A 111 -7.81 -6.71 -3.61
C MET A 111 -6.90 -7.93 -3.46
N LEU A 112 -6.25 -8.06 -2.31
CA LEU A 112 -5.27 -9.11 -2.03
C LEU A 112 -5.95 -10.43 -1.65
N PRO A 113 -5.33 -11.59 -1.98
CA PRO A 113 -5.82 -12.88 -1.54
C PRO A 113 -5.68 -13.03 -0.02
N ALA A 114 -6.52 -13.87 0.59
CA ALA A 114 -6.51 -14.13 2.03
C ALA A 114 -5.14 -14.61 2.57
N GLU A 115 -4.32 -15.28 1.73
CA GLU A 115 -2.96 -15.69 2.07
C GLU A 115 -2.08 -14.50 2.48
N PHE A 116 -2.30 -13.31 1.92
CA PHE A 116 -1.53 -12.11 2.27
C PHE A 116 -1.71 -11.72 3.74
N ALA A 117 -2.87 -12.01 4.34
CA ALA A 117 -3.14 -11.71 5.75
C ALA A 117 -2.23 -12.50 6.70
N LEU A 118 -1.60 -13.59 6.27
CA LEU A 118 -0.62 -14.35 7.06
C LEU A 118 0.69 -13.57 7.29
N LEU A 119 0.93 -12.50 6.52
CA LEU A 119 2.11 -11.65 6.66
C LEU A 119 1.93 -10.58 7.74
N ILE A 120 0.71 -10.41 8.27
CA ILE A 120 0.39 -9.44 9.30
C ILE A 120 1.05 -9.87 10.62
N PRO A 121 1.76 -8.97 11.32
CA PRO A 121 2.30 -9.29 12.63
C PRO A 121 1.15 -9.52 13.65
N GLU A 122 1.21 -10.62 14.40
CA GLU A 122 0.24 -10.90 15.47
C GLU A 122 0.33 -9.82 16.58
N ASP A 123 -0.81 -9.27 16.99
CA ASP A 123 -0.93 -8.48 18.23
C ASP A 123 -1.10 -9.44 19.43
N PRO A 124 -0.43 -9.20 20.58
CA PRO A 124 -0.67 -10.00 21.76
C PRO A 124 -2.09 -9.73 22.32
N GLU A 125 -2.80 -10.80 22.67
CA GLU A 125 -4.08 -10.77 23.41
C GLU A 125 -3.98 -10.02 24.75
#